data_AF-A0ABD1D778-F1
#
_entry.id   AF-A0ABD1D778-F1
#
_cell.length_a   1.000
_cell.length_b   1.000
_cell.length_c   1.000
_cell.angle_alpha   90.00
_cell.angle_beta   90.00
_cell.angle_gamma   90.00
#
_symmetry.space_group_name_H-M   'P 1'
#
loop_
_entity.id
_entity.type
_entity.pdbx_description
1 polymer ?
#
loop_
_entity_poly.entity_id
_entity_poly.type
_entity_poly.pdbx_seq_one_letter_code
_entity_poly.pdbx_strand_id
1 'polypeptide(L)'
;MLNQAICKYLPTTIQSNRSIPNPKLTSLLIRKFANLHDLLSDTVNLYNYCYSPKAIFIAASYFGLTLFSWFGLIHAFTASTDVTTLRMSVANVVYDCFFLVLFGLLVSFSCLVNRECRRTAILLHKVVCYGSFDRRTTKQLRCFSQQLWHQLPKVSSRLFDFEWELFYHTSGALATYLVILIQFDLGNINYKRLPQGIL
;
A
#
# COMPACT_ATOMS: atom_id res chain seq x y z
N MET A 1 10.60 -4.18 15.16
CA MET A 1 11.05 -4.77 16.44
C MET A 1 10.97 -6.30 16.50
N LEU A 2 9.90 -6.94 15.99
CA LEU A 2 9.79 -8.41 15.94
C LEU A 2 10.94 -9.09 15.18
N ASN A 3 11.28 -8.58 13.99
CA ASN A 3 12.37 -9.10 13.17
C ASN A 3 13.75 -9.01 13.86
N GLN A 4 13.97 -7.97 14.68
CA GLN A 4 15.20 -7.84 15.48
C GLN A 4 15.22 -8.83 16.64
N ALA A 5 14.08 -9.08 17.30
CA ALA A 5 13.98 -10.11 18.34
C ALA A 5 14.25 -11.51 17.77
N ILE A 6 13.69 -11.84 16.60
CA ILE A 6 13.96 -13.12 15.91
C ILE A 6 15.45 -13.27 15.60
N CYS A 7 16.10 -12.26 15.02
CA CYS A 7 17.54 -12.29 14.79
C CYS A 7 18.39 -12.33 16.08
N LYS A 8 17.87 -11.83 17.20
CA LYS A 8 18.57 -11.81 18.49
C LYS A 8 18.48 -13.16 19.22
N TYR A 9 17.34 -13.86 19.14
CA TYR A 9 17.08 -15.07 19.91
C TYR A 9 17.16 -16.38 19.11
N LEU A 10 17.13 -16.34 17.77
CA LEU A 10 17.13 -17.53 16.92
C LEU A 10 18.30 -17.54 15.91
N PRO A 11 18.82 -18.71 15.53
CA PRO A 11 19.87 -18.82 14.52
C PRO A 11 19.29 -18.51 13.14
N THR A 12 19.65 -17.35 12.58
CA THR A 12 19.21 -16.90 11.26
C THR A 12 20.30 -17.01 10.18
N THR A 13 21.51 -17.46 10.55
CA THR A 13 22.70 -17.57 9.69
C THR A 13 23.53 -18.81 10.03
N ILE A 14 24.24 -19.34 9.01
CA ILE A 14 25.08 -20.56 9.09
C ILE A 14 26.21 -20.44 10.12
N GLN A 15 26.73 -19.23 10.36
CA GLN A 15 27.78 -18.95 11.36
C GLN A 15 27.24 -18.72 12.79
N SER A 16 25.92 -18.85 13.02
CA SER A 16 25.33 -18.61 14.34
C SER A 16 25.65 -19.77 15.30
N ASN A 17 26.84 -19.73 15.91
CA ASN A 17 27.26 -20.65 16.96
C ASN A 17 26.58 -20.31 18.31
N ARG A 18 25.26 -20.08 18.29
CA ARG A 18 24.49 -19.72 19.49
C ARG A 18 23.96 -21.00 20.13
N SER A 19 24.39 -21.24 21.37
CA SER A 19 23.86 -22.29 22.24
C SER A 19 22.33 -22.25 22.20
N ILE A 20 21.72 -23.36 21.77
CA ILE A 20 20.27 -23.52 21.69
C ILE A 20 19.74 -23.29 23.12
N PRO A 21 18.89 -22.27 23.37
CA PRO A 21 18.25 -22.13 24.65
C PRO A 21 17.46 -23.41 24.94
N ASN A 22 17.39 -23.81 26.21
CA ASN A 22 16.65 -24.98 26.71
C ASN A 22 15.51 -25.40 25.76
N PRO A 23 15.47 -26.65 25.26
CA PRO A 23 14.54 -27.08 24.20
C PRO A 23 13.07 -26.78 24.53
N LYS A 24 12.70 -26.80 25.82
CA LYS A 24 11.37 -26.40 26.29
C LYS A 24 11.09 -24.90 26.06
N LEU A 25 12.05 -24.03 26.37
CA LEU A 25 11.96 -22.59 26.17
C LEU A 25 11.87 -22.23 24.68
N THR A 26 12.66 -22.90 23.84
CA THR A 26 12.67 -22.70 22.39
C THR A 26 11.32 -23.10 21.77
N SER A 27 10.74 -24.23 22.17
CA SER A 27 9.40 -24.65 21.73
C SER A 27 8.30 -23.66 22.15
N LEU A 28 8.42 -23.08 23.36
CA LEU A 28 7.48 -22.07 23.87
C LEU A 28 7.59 -20.75 23.09
N LEU A 29 8.81 -20.32 22.78
CA LEU A 29 9.06 -19.12 21.98
C LEU A 29 8.47 -19.26 20.57
N ILE A 30 8.70 -20.40 19.93
CA ILE A 30 8.16 -20.72 18.61
C ILE A 30 6.64 -20.69 18.62
N ARG A 31 6.01 -21.30 19.62
CA ARG A 31 4.54 -21.32 19.75
C ARG A 31 3.98 -19.92 20.00
N LYS A 32 4.68 -19.07 20.78
CA LYS A 32 4.30 -17.66 20.95
C LYS A 32 4.41 -16.87 19.66
N PHE A 33 5.47 -17.06 18.87
CA PHE A 33 5.60 -16.42 17.56
C PHE A 33 4.53 -16.89 16.58
N ALA A 34 4.19 -18.18 16.61
CA ALA A 34 3.12 -18.75 15.80
C ALA A 34 1.77 -18.11 16.13
N ASN A 35 1.39 -18.08 17.40
CA ASN A 35 0.14 -17.47 17.84
C ASN A 35 0.09 -15.96 17.52
N LEU A 36 1.21 -15.24 17.68
CA LEU A 36 1.26 -13.80 17.39
C LEU A 36 1.10 -13.54 15.89
N HIS A 37 1.71 -14.37 15.04
CA HIS A 37 1.54 -14.27 13.60
C HIS A 37 0.13 -14.64 13.16
N ASP A 38 -0.46 -15.68 13.74
CA ASP A 38 -1.85 -16.09 13.48
C ASP A 38 -2.82 -14.95 13.82
N LEU A 39 -2.67 -14.35 15.01
CA LEU A 39 -3.45 -13.19 15.43
C LEU A 39 -3.25 -11.98 14.50
N LEU A 40 -2.02 -11.72 14.05
CA LEU A 40 -1.72 -10.65 13.12
C LEU A 40 -2.37 -10.91 11.76
N SER A 41 -2.33 -12.15 11.28
CA SER A 41 -2.98 -12.59 10.03
C SER A 41 -4.48 -12.38 10.10
N ASP A 42 -5.12 -12.83 11.18
CA ASP A 42 -6.55 -12.62 11.42
C ASP A 42 -6.91 -11.14 11.51
N THR A 43 -6.08 -10.34 12.17
CA THR A 43 -6.28 -8.89 12.28
C THR A 43 -6.19 -8.21 10.91
N VAL A 44 -5.21 -8.59 10.07
CA VAL A 44 -5.05 -8.06 8.71
C VAL A 44 -6.22 -8.52 7.83
N ASN A 45 -6.67 -9.76 7.96
CA ASN A 45 -7.84 -10.27 7.23
C ASN A 45 -9.12 -9.52 7.62
N LEU A 46 -9.33 -9.27 8.91
CA LEU A 46 -10.46 -8.49 9.40
C LEU A 46 -10.37 -7.03 8.93
N TYR A 47 -9.17 -6.43 8.95
CA TYR A 47 -8.93 -5.11 8.41
C TYR A 47 -9.29 -5.05 6.92
N ASN A 48 -8.78 -5.99 6.12
CA ASN A 48 -9.09 -6.05 4.69
C ASN A 48 -10.59 -6.22 4.45
N TYR A 49 -11.28 -7.09 5.19
CA TYR A 49 -12.72 -7.27 5.04
C TYR A 49 -13.51 -5.98 5.32
N CYS A 50 -13.17 -5.26 6.39
CA CYS A 50 -13.91 -4.07 6.83
C CYS A 50 -13.51 -2.78 6.09
N TYR A 51 -12.23 -2.65 5.71
CA TYR A 51 -11.66 -1.41 5.21
C TYR A 51 -11.30 -1.45 3.74
N SER A 52 -11.11 -2.62 3.11
CA SER A 52 -10.79 -2.66 1.68
C SER A 52 -11.88 -2.02 0.79
N PRO A 53 -13.19 -2.23 1.01
CA PRO A 53 -14.22 -1.52 0.25
C PRO A 53 -14.16 0.00 0.47
N LYS A 54 -13.90 0.44 1.71
CA LYS A 54 -13.76 1.85 2.06
C LYS A 54 -12.53 2.46 1.38
N ALA A 55 -11.41 1.76 1.37
CA ALA A 55 -10.17 2.20 0.75
C ALA A 55 -10.31 2.31 -0.78
N ILE A 56 -11.03 1.40 -1.43
CA ILE A 56 -11.38 1.51 -2.87
C ILE A 56 -12.24 2.75 -3.12
N PHE A 57 -13.28 2.96 -2.31
CA PHE A 57 -14.17 4.13 -2.44
C PHE A 57 -13.41 5.45 -2.25
N ILE A 58 -12.52 5.51 -1.26
CA ILE A 58 -11.64 6.65 -1.01
C ILE A 58 -10.70 6.88 -2.19
N ALA A 59 -10.06 5.83 -2.71
CA ALA A 59 -9.16 5.92 -3.87
C ALA A 59 -9.88 6.41 -5.13
N ALA A 60 -11.10 5.94 -5.40
CA ALA A 60 -11.91 6.40 -6.53
C ALA A 60 -12.34 7.87 -6.36
N SER A 61 -12.76 8.27 -5.15
CA SER A 61 -13.13 9.65 -4.85
C SER A 61 -11.94 10.58 -5.03
N TYR A 62 -10.77 10.14 -4.57
CA TYR A 62 -9.51 10.86 -4.70
C TYR A 62 -9.10 11.04 -6.17
N PHE A 63 -9.20 9.98 -6.98
CA PHE A 63 -8.96 10.06 -8.42
C PHE A 63 -9.82 11.15 -9.09
N GLY A 64 -11.12 11.19 -8.77
CA GLY A 64 -12.01 12.23 -9.29
C GLY A 64 -11.64 13.63 -8.83
N LEU A 65 -11.39 13.81 -7.52
CA LEU A 65 -11.01 15.11 -6.94
C LEU A 65 -9.74 15.67 -7.57
N THR A 66 -8.69 14.85 -7.69
CA THR A 66 -7.43 15.26 -8.31
C THR A 66 -7.63 15.61 -9.78
N LEU A 67 -8.35 14.77 -10.54
CA LEU A 67 -8.62 15.02 -11.96
C LEU A 67 -9.32 16.36 -12.17
N PHE A 68 -10.41 16.63 -11.45
CA PHE A 68 -11.19 17.86 -11.61
C PHE A 68 -10.50 19.09 -11.04
N SER A 69 -9.72 18.96 -9.96
CA SER A 69 -8.99 20.09 -9.37
C SER A 69 -7.90 20.59 -10.31
N TRP A 70 -7.10 19.68 -10.88
CA TRP A 70 -6.06 20.04 -11.84
C TRP A 70 -6.64 20.51 -13.17
N PHE A 71 -7.69 19.86 -13.67
CA PHE A 71 -8.39 20.32 -14.88
C PHE A 71 -8.97 21.73 -14.68
N GLY A 72 -9.67 21.97 -13.58
CA GLY A 72 -10.27 23.27 -13.27
C GLY A 72 -9.23 24.39 -13.17
N LEU A 73 -8.06 24.10 -12.58
CA LEU A 73 -6.95 25.05 -12.55
C LEU A 73 -6.45 25.40 -13.95
N ILE A 74 -6.20 24.39 -14.79
CA ILE A 74 -5.69 24.59 -16.16
C ILE A 74 -6.72 25.36 -17.01
N HIS A 75 -8.00 25.01 -16.89
CA HIS A 75 -9.08 25.72 -17.55
C HIS A 75 -9.16 27.19 -17.11
N ALA A 76 -9.09 27.46 -15.80
CA ALA A 76 -9.16 28.82 -15.25
C ALA A 76 -8.03 29.72 -15.79
N PHE A 77 -6.82 29.18 -15.94
CA PHE A 77 -5.69 29.87 -16.56
C PHE A 77 -5.87 30.09 -18.07
N THR A 78 -6.35 29.07 -18.78
CA THR A 78 -6.44 29.09 -20.26
C THR A 78 -7.60 29.94 -20.77
N ALA A 79 -8.73 29.93 -20.08
CA ALA A 79 -9.94 30.66 -20.46
C ALA A 79 -9.97 32.10 -19.92
N SER A 80 -8.90 32.57 -19.27
CA SER A 80 -8.81 33.91 -18.66
C SER A 80 -10.03 34.23 -17.78
N THR A 81 -10.42 33.25 -16.97
CA THR A 81 -11.60 33.35 -16.10
C THR A 81 -11.44 34.40 -15.01
N ASP A 82 -12.56 34.85 -14.44
CA ASP A 82 -12.55 35.85 -13.37
C ASP A 82 -11.66 35.45 -12.18
N VAL A 83 -11.10 36.45 -11.49
CA VAL A 83 -10.14 36.27 -10.38
C VAL A 83 -10.74 35.41 -9.27
N THR A 84 -12.05 35.48 -9.07
CA THR A 84 -12.80 34.64 -8.13
C THR A 84 -12.72 33.15 -8.47
N THR A 85 -12.87 32.80 -9.74
CA THR A 85 -12.82 31.42 -10.27
C THR A 85 -11.41 30.86 -10.20
N LEU A 86 -10.41 31.68 -10.53
CA LEU A 86 -9.01 31.31 -10.38
C LEU A 86 -8.65 31.01 -8.92
N ARG A 87 -9.07 31.88 -7.99
CA ARG A 87 -8.83 31.69 -6.55
C ARG A 87 -9.48 30.42 -6.01
N MET A 88 -10.70 30.10 -6.43
CA MET A 88 -11.38 28.85 -6.06
C MET A 88 -10.63 27.62 -6.61
N SER A 89 -10.16 27.68 -7.85
CA SER A 89 -9.41 26.58 -8.47
C SER A 89 -8.07 26.33 -7.79
N VAL A 90 -7.35 27.40 -7.42
CA VAL A 90 -6.11 27.30 -6.63
C VAL A 90 -6.40 26.69 -5.26
N ALA A 91 -7.46 27.11 -4.57
CA ALA A 91 -7.84 26.55 -3.28
C ALA A 91 -8.17 25.05 -3.37
N ASN A 92 -8.85 24.61 -4.42
CA ASN A 92 -9.16 23.20 -4.67
C ASN A 92 -7.87 22.37 -4.87
N VAL A 93 -6.89 22.88 -5.62
CA VAL A 93 -5.59 22.19 -5.80
C VAL A 93 -4.79 22.14 -4.49
N VAL A 94 -4.83 23.18 -3.67
CA VAL A 94 -4.18 23.15 -2.33
C VAL A 94 -4.83 22.09 -1.44
N TYR A 95 -6.16 22.00 -1.46
CA TYR A 95 -6.89 20.96 -0.73
C TYR A 95 -6.54 19.57 -1.27
N ASP A 96 -6.52 19.39 -2.59
CA ASP A 96 -6.11 18.14 -3.25
C ASP A 96 -4.70 17.69 -2.84
N CYS A 97 -3.73 18.61 -2.78
CA CYS A 97 -2.38 18.34 -2.29
C CYS A 97 -2.34 17.76 -0.87
N PHE A 98 -3.24 18.20 0.02
CA PHE A 98 -3.35 17.63 1.36
C PHE A 98 -3.85 16.18 1.32
N PHE A 99 -4.86 15.87 0.48
CA PHE A 99 -5.35 14.49 0.33
C PHE A 99 -4.36 13.58 -0.38
N LEU A 100 -3.62 14.09 -1.36
CA LEU A 100 -2.48 13.44 -2.02
C LEU A 100 -1.48 12.90 -0.99
N VAL A 101 -1.10 13.73 -0.02
CA VAL A 101 -0.17 13.33 1.05
C VAL A 101 -0.78 12.25 1.94
N LEU A 102 -2.05 12.38 2.34
CA LEU A 102 -2.73 11.36 3.16
C LEU A 102 -2.83 10.01 2.44
N PHE A 103 -3.16 10.01 1.15
CA PHE A 103 -3.21 8.81 0.33
C PHE A 103 -1.82 8.18 0.18
N GLY A 104 -0.79 8.99 -0.06
CA GLY A 104 0.60 8.53 -0.11
C GLY A 104 1.08 7.90 1.20
N LEU A 105 0.67 8.46 2.35
CA LEU A 105 0.94 7.88 3.67
C LEU A 105 0.25 6.52 3.85
N LEU A 106 -1.03 6.41 3.46
CA LEU A 106 -1.78 5.15 3.52
C LEU A 106 -1.09 4.04 2.72
N VAL A 107 -0.68 4.32 1.48
CA VAL A 107 0.06 3.38 0.62
C VAL A 107 1.42 3.05 1.24
N SER A 108 2.14 4.04 1.78
CA SER A 108 3.45 3.85 2.39
C SER A 108 3.40 2.94 3.63
N PHE A 109 2.44 3.17 4.53
CA PHE A 109 2.25 2.33 5.71
C PHE A 109 1.84 0.90 5.32
N SER A 110 0.97 0.74 4.32
CA SER A 110 0.57 -0.59 3.81
C SER A 110 1.77 -1.34 3.23
N CYS A 111 2.58 -0.68 2.42
CA CYS A 111 3.85 -1.20 1.90
C CYS A 111 4.80 -1.63 3.04
N LEU A 112 4.94 -0.81 4.08
CA LEU A 112 5.83 -1.11 5.20
C LEU A 112 5.37 -2.36 5.96
N VAL A 113 4.07 -2.48 6.25
CA VAL A 113 3.48 -3.66 6.90
C VAL A 113 3.71 -4.91 6.05
N ASN A 114 3.42 -4.84 4.75
CA ASN A 114 3.61 -5.96 3.83
C ASN A 114 5.08 -6.40 3.76
N ARG A 115 6.03 -5.45 3.70
CA ARG A 115 7.48 -5.75 3.69
C ARG A 115 7.95 -6.38 5.00
N GLU A 116 7.50 -5.87 6.14
CA GLU A 116 7.87 -6.42 7.44
C GLU A 116 7.31 -7.83 7.64
N CYS A 117 6.06 -8.10 7.25
CA CYS A 117 5.46 -9.44 7.29
C CYS A 117 6.23 -10.44 6.41
N ARG A 118 6.56 -10.05 5.17
CA ARG A 118 7.38 -10.88 4.27
C ARG A 118 8.76 -11.16 4.85
N ARG A 119 9.38 -10.17 5.48
CA ARG A 119 10.68 -10.35 6.14
C ARG A 119 10.60 -11.34 7.31
N THR A 120 9.53 -11.29 8.11
CA THR A 120 9.29 -12.25 9.19
C THR A 120 9.17 -13.67 8.65
N ALA A 121 8.46 -13.87 7.53
CA ALA A 121 8.35 -15.17 6.87
C ALA A 121 9.70 -15.75 6.43
N ILE A 122 10.53 -14.92 5.80
CA ILE A 122 11.86 -15.32 5.33
C ILE A 122 12.76 -15.68 6.52
N LEU A 123 12.75 -14.86 7.58
CA LEU A 123 13.57 -15.13 8.77
C LEU A 123 13.16 -16.43 9.45
N LEU A 124 11.86 -16.67 9.59
CA LEU A 124 11.34 -17.90 10.18
C LEU A 124 11.74 -19.13 9.37
N HIS A 125 11.65 -19.06 8.05
CA HIS A 125 12.08 -20.14 7.17
C HIS A 125 13.58 -20.43 7.32
N LYS A 126 14.43 -19.39 7.45
CA LYS A 126 15.86 -19.57 7.74
C LYS A 126 16.11 -20.25 9.08
N VAL A 127 15.32 -19.94 10.11
CA VAL A 127 15.41 -20.61 11.40
C VAL A 127 15.09 -22.11 11.27
N VAL A 128 14.09 -22.49 10.45
CA VAL A 128 13.80 -23.91 10.15
C VAL A 128 14.98 -24.61 9.48
N CYS A 129 15.62 -23.95 8.52
CA CYS A 129 16.67 -24.56 7.71
C CYS A 129 18.01 -24.67 8.45
N TYR A 130 18.35 -23.69 9.30
CA TYR A 130 19.66 -23.61 9.96
C TYR A 130 19.63 -23.99 11.44
N GLY A 131 18.46 -24.09 12.06
CA GLY A 131 18.34 -24.47 13.46
C GLY A 131 18.40 -25.98 13.67
N SER A 132 19.29 -26.43 14.55
CA SER A 132 19.35 -27.81 15.03
C SER A 132 18.36 -28.02 16.17
N PHE A 133 17.09 -28.25 15.84
CA PHE A 133 16.03 -28.51 16.82
C PHE A 133 15.63 -29.99 16.88
N ASP A 134 15.04 -30.38 18.01
CA ASP A 134 14.42 -31.70 18.17
C ASP A 134 13.33 -31.94 17.09
N ARG A 135 13.11 -33.20 16.73
CA ARG A 135 12.24 -33.63 15.61
C ARG A 135 10.82 -33.10 15.73
N ARG A 136 10.28 -32.99 16.96
CA ARG A 136 8.95 -32.42 17.23
C ARG A 136 8.92 -30.91 16.93
N THR A 137 9.90 -30.17 17.42
CA THR A 137 10.02 -28.72 17.22
C THR A 137 10.24 -28.38 15.75
N THR A 138 11.10 -29.11 15.05
CA THR A 138 11.34 -28.95 13.60
C THR A 138 10.06 -29.19 12.79
N LYS A 139 9.26 -30.19 13.15
CA LYS A 139 7.98 -30.47 12.47
C LYS A 139 6.98 -29.33 12.66
N GLN A 140 6.85 -28.80 13.89
CA GLN A 140 5.99 -27.64 14.16
C GLN A 140 6.45 -26.40 13.40
N LEU A 141 7.76 -26.15 13.37
CA LEU A 141 8.35 -24.99 12.71
C LEU A 141 8.22 -25.06 11.18
N ARG A 142 8.31 -26.25 10.58
CA ARG A 142 8.00 -26.45 9.15
C ARG A 142 6.53 -26.18 8.83
N CYS A 143 5.62 -26.70 9.64
CA CYS A 143 4.18 -26.47 9.45
C CYS A 143 3.86 -24.97 9.55
N PHE A 144 4.42 -24.29 10.55
CA PHE A 144 4.28 -22.85 10.73
C PHE A 144 4.90 -22.05 9.57
N SER A 145 6.11 -22.44 9.11
CA SER A 145 6.74 -21.82 7.93
C SER A 145 5.90 -22.01 6.67
N GLN A 146 5.24 -23.15 6.49
CA GLN A 146 4.33 -23.39 5.36
C GLN A 146 3.06 -22.55 5.48
N GLN A 147 2.46 -22.47 6.67
CA GLN A 147 1.31 -21.61 6.93
C GLN A 147 1.63 -20.15 6.62
N LEU A 148 2.81 -19.66 7.02
CA LEU A 148 3.26 -18.31 6.65
C LEU A 148 3.36 -18.12 5.14
N TRP A 149 3.94 -19.08 4.43
CA TRP A 149 4.10 -18.99 2.98
C TRP A 149 2.77 -18.98 2.24
N HIS A 150 1.77 -19.71 2.75
CA HIS A 150 0.44 -19.77 2.14
C HIS A 150 -0.49 -18.62 2.55
N GLN A 151 -0.33 -18.07 3.75
CA GLN A 151 -1.14 -16.97 4.29
C GLN A 151 -0.25 -15.83 4.77
N LEU A 152 0.52 -15.24 3.85
CA LEU A 152 1.26 -14.02 4.17
C LEU A 152 0.23 -12.91 4.42
N PRO A 153 0.21 -12.27 5.61
CA PRO A 153 -0.69 -11.16 5.87
C PRO A 153 -0.35 -10.04 4.89
N LYS A 154 -1.23 -9.81 3.93
CA LYS A 154 -1.09 -8.76 2.91
C LYS A 154 -2.23 -7.78 3.10
N VAL A 155 -1.89 -6.54 3.43
CA VAL A 155 -2.84 -5.42 3.38
C VAL A 155 -3.17 -5.21 1.91
N SER A 156 -4.36 -5.64 1.53
CA SER A 156 -4.81 -5.72 0.15
C SER A 156 -6.33 -5.60 0.11
N SER A 157 -6.81 -4.94 -0.92
CA SER A 157 -8.20 -5.09 -1.34
C SER A 157 -8.27 -6.24 -2.34
N ARG A 158 -9.36 -7.01 -2.29
CA ARG A 158 -9.62 -8.12 -3.25
C ARG A 158 -9.49 -7.70 -4.73
N LEU A 159 -9.50 -6.39 -5.01
CA LEU A 159 -9.33 -5.78 -6.32
C LEU A 159 -7.93 -5.18 -6.56
N PHE A 160 -7.26 -4.68 -5.53
CA PHE A 160 -5.96 -4.01 -5.62
C PHE A 160 -5.09 -4.28 -4.39
N ASP A 161 -3.85 -4.65 -4.66
CA ASP A 161 -2.81 -4.63 -3.64
C ASP A 161 -2.41 -3.18 -3.35
N PHE A 162 -2.40 -2.78 -2.09
CA PHE A 162 -1.94 -1.45 -1.66
C PHE A 162 -0.40 -1.40 -1.68
N GLU A 163 0.15 -1.53 -2.88
CA GLU A 163 1.57 -1.42 -3.19
C GLU A 163 1.84 -0.15 -4.00
N TRP A 164 3.11 0.24 -4.12
CA TRP A 164 3.53 1.37 -4.94
C TRP A 164 3.02 1.28 -6.38
N GLU A 165 2.78 0.07 -6.87
CA GLU A 165 2.20 -0.17 -8.19
C GLU A 165 0.84 0.51 -8.36
N LEU A 166 -0.05 0.45 -7.36
CA LEU A 166 -1.36 1.11 -7.39
C LEU A 166 -1.20 2.63 -7.56
N PHE A 167 -0.22 3.22 -6.88
CA PHE A 167 0.08 4.64 -6.97
C PHE A 167 0.55 5.04 -8.37
N TYR A 168 1.46 4.25 -8.97
CA TYR A 168 1.96 4.50 -10.33
C TYR A 168 0.86 4.36 -11.38
N HIS A 169 0.04 3.31 -11.32
CA HIS A 169 -1.09 3.11 -12.22
C HIS A 169 -2.12 4.25 -12.11
N THR A 170 -2.45 4.65 -10.89
CA THR A 170 -3.39 5.77 -10.64
C THR A 170 -2.85 7.08 -11.20
N SER A 171 -1.55 7.35 -11.02
CA SER A 171 -0.90 8.56 -11.53
C SER A 171 -0.86 8.59 -13.06
N GLY A 172 -0.54 7.46 -13.69
CA GLY A 172 -0.55 7.33 -15.15
C GLY A 172 -1.95 7.51 -15.74
N ALA A 173 -2.96 6.92 -15.11
CA ALA A 173 -4.35 7.13 -15.47
C ALA A 173 -4.74 8.60 -15.34
N LEU A 174 -4.46 9.24 -14.20
CA LEU A 174 -4.74 10.67 -13.97
C LEU A 174 -4.15 11.55 -15.07
N ALA A 175 -2.87 11.36 -15.40
CA ALA A 175 -2.21 12.11 -16.46
C ALA A 175 -2.90 11.91 -17.82
N THR A 176 -3.27 10.67 -18.16
CA THR A 176 -3.96 10.33 -19.41
C THR A 176 -5.32 11.00 -19.50
N TYR A 177 -6.15 10.88 -18.45
CA TYR A 177 -7.47 11.50 -18.43
C TYR A 177 -7.41 13.02 -18.39
N LEU A 178 -6.42 13.60 -17.70
CA LEU A 178 -6.21 15.04 -17.67
C LEU A 178 -5.89 15.57 -19.06
N VAL A 179 -4.99 14.91 -19.79
CA VAL A 179 -4.65 15.26 -21.18
C VAL A 179 -5.89 15.20 -22.08
N ILE A 180 -6.71 14.16 -21.95
CA ILE A 180 -7.96 14.02 -22.71
C ILE A 180 -8.90 15.20 -22.44
N LEU A 181 -9.12 15.54 -21.17
CA LEU A 181 -9.98 16.67 -20.79
C LEU A 181 -9.46 18.00 -21.34
N ILE A 182 -8.15 18.24 -21.26
CA ILE A 182 -7.52 19.45 -21.81
C ILE A 182 -7.72 19.53 -23.32
N GLN A 183 -7.55 18.44 -24.05
CA GLN A 183 -7.75 18.42 -25.50
C GLN A 183 -9.19 18.77 -25.89
N PHE A 184 -10.18 18.19 -25.19
CA PHE A 184 -11.59 18.53 -25.41
C PHE A 184 -11.88 20.00 -25.10
N ASP A 185 -11.33 20.52 -24.00
CA ASP A 185 -11.54 21.90 -23.58
C ASP A 185 -10.89 22.91 -24.55
N LEU A 186 -9.66 22.67 -24.98
CA LEU A 186 -8.98 23.50 -25.98
C LEU A 186 -9.74 23.52 -27.32
N GLY A 187 -10.26 22.37 -27.76
CA GLY A 187 -11.11 22.29 -28.94
C GLY A 187 -12.36 23.16 -28.81
N ASN A 188 -13.02 23.12 -27.65
CA ASN A 188 -14.22 23.92 -27.36
C ASN A 188 -13.92 25.43 -27.28
N ILE A 189 -12.80 25.82 -26.63
CA ILE A 189 -12.38 27.22 -26.54
C ILE A 189 -12.04 27.78 -27.93
N ASN A 190 -11.34 27.01 -28.76
CA ASN A 190 -11.02 27.41 -30.14
C ASN A 190 -12.28 27.54 -30.99
N TYR A 191 -13.24 26.62 -30.85
CA TYR A 191 -14.54 26.72 -31.53
C TYR A 191 -15.28 28.01 -31.17
N LYS A 192 -15.34 28.37 -29.88
CA LYS A 192 -15.99 29.62 -29.42
C LYS A 192 -15.29 30.90 -29.89
N ARG A 193 -14.00 30.84 -30.24
CA ARG A 193 -13.22 31.98 -30.72
C ARG A 193 -13.36 32.23 -32.23
N LEU A 194 -13.94 31.31 -32.99
CA LEU A 194 -14.21 31.51 -34.41
C LEU A 194 -15.38 32.52 -34.58
N PRO A 195 -15.28 33.47 -35.52
CA PRO A 195 -16.39 34.39 -35.79
C PRO A 195 -17.61 33.60 -36.29
N GLN A 196 -18.74 33.73 -35.60
CA GLN A 196 -20.02 33.06 -35.92
C GLN A 196 -20.69 33.60 -37.20
N GLY A 197 -19.93 34.11 -38.17
CA GLY A 197 -20.48 34.82 -39.32
C GLY A 197 -19.78 34.47 -40.63
N ILE A 198 -19.91 33.21 -41.08
CA ILE A 198 -19.94 32.84 -42.51
C ILE A 198 -20.87 31.62 -42.65
N LEU A 199 -22.18 31.85 -42.62
CA LEU A 199 -23.16 31.13 -43.44
C LEU A 199 -24.38 32.02 -43.68
#